data_AF-A0A6B0ZCH1-F1
#
_entry.id   AF-A0A6B0ZCH1-F1
#
_cell.length_a   1.000
_cell.length_b   1.000
_cell.length_c   1.000
_cell.angle_alpha   90.00
_cell.angle_beta   90.00
_cell.angle_gamma   90.00
#
_symmetry.space_group_name_H-M   'P 1'
#
loop_
_entity.id
_entity.type
_entity.pdbx_description
1 polymer ?
#
loop_
_entity_poly.entity_id
_entity_poly.type
_entity_poly.pdbx_seq_one_letter_code
_entity_poly.pdbx_strand_id
1 'polypeptide(L)'
;MSTVAEIRTPARRILAGALVLLGTAAAAGCASDAELDTFAPQGPIARELHSRGVLPVFWIAAVVFVGITIAMVWLIWKNRVKTYDGDDEWPAQTHGHVPLEVGWTVGFLVTMIAVAGIMLWSLPTVDATETNTMAVTIDDHSVMWEPTIVVVGNQWWW
;
A
#
# COMPACT_ATOMS: atom_id res chain seq x y z
N MET A 1 -7.82 53.18 -6.09
CA MET A 1 -8.38 52.19 -7.03
C MET A 1 -7.24 51.31 -7.50
N SER A 2 -7.16 50.07 -7.02
CA SER A 2 -6.10 49.10 -7.36
C SER A 2 -6.78 47.80 -7.76
N THR A 3 -6.72 47.49 -9.06
CA THR A 3 -7.19 46.26 -9.70
C THR A 3 -6.45 45.04 -9.15
N VAL A 4 -7.17 44.16 -8.47
CA VAL A 4 -6.67 42.82 -8.11
C VAL A 4 -6.68 41.97 -9.38
N ALA A 5 -5.49 41.58 -9.84
CA ALA A 5 -5.33 40.71 -11.00
C ALA A 5 -5.91 39.32 -10.70
N GLU A 6 -6.85 38.88 -11.52
CA GLU A 6 -7.47 37.56 -11.47
C GLU A 6 -6.40 36.48 -11.75
N ILE A 7 -5.93 35.80 -10.70
CA ILE A 7 -4.98 34.68 -10.85
C ILE A 7 -5.74 33.49 -11.44
N ARG A 8 -5.87 33.47 -12.77
CA ARG A 8 -6.34 32.30 -13.52
C ARG A 8 -5.25 31.23 -13.43
N THR A 9 -5.30 30.36 -12.43
CA THR A 9 -4.49 29.14 -12.47
C THR A 9 -5.03 28.28 -13.61
N PRO A 10 -4.25 28.05 -14.68
CA PRO A 10 -4.72 27.26 -15.80
C PRO A 10 -4.81 25.81 -15.34
N ALA A 11 -6.03 25.33 -15.08
CA ALA A 11 -6.31 23.96 -14.63
C ALA A 11 -5.57 22.91 -15.48
N ARG A 12 -5.37 23.20 -16.78
CA ARG A 12 -4.60 22.38 -17.72
C ARG A 12 -3.11 22.25 -17.36
N ARG A 13 -2.46 23.27 -16.79
CA ARG A 13 -1.07 23.19 -16.30
C ARG A 13 -0.96 22.44 -14.97
N ILE A 14 -1.96 22.54 -14.10
CA ILE A 14 -2.02 21.77 -12.85
C ILE A 14 -2.23 20.28 -13.15
N LEU A 15 -3.15 19.94 -14.06
CA LEU A 15 -3.37 18.57 -14.51
C LEU A 15 -2.14 17.98 -15.19
N ALA A 16 -1.48 18.76 -16.06
CA ALA A 16 -0.22 18.35 -16.68
C ALA A 16 0.89 18.15 -15.64
N GLY A 17 1.02 19.05 -14.66
CA GLY A 17 2.00 18.90 -13.58
C GLY A 17 1.73 17.68 -12.71
N ALA A 18 0.47 17.40 -12.37
CA ALA A 18 0.09 16.21 -11.62
C ALA A 18 0.38 14.92 -12.40
N LEU A 19 0.07 14.88 -13.71
CA LEU A 19 0.38 13.74 -14.57
C LEU A 19 1.88 13.51 -14.71
N VAL A 20 2.67 14.58 -14.85
CA VAL A 20 4.14 14.48 -14.88
C VAL A 20 4.68 13.96 -13.55
N LEU A 21 4.22 14.50 -12.42
CA LEU A 21 4.61 14.02 -11.09
C LEU A 21 4.26 12.55 -10.87
N LEU A 22 3.04 12.15 -11.22
CA LEU A 22 2.59 10.76 -11.14
C LEU A 22 3.45 9.85 -12.03
N GLY A 23 3.74 10.29 -13.25
CA GLY A 23 4.58 9.57 -14.20
C GLY A 23 6.02 9.42 -13.71
N THR A 24 6.61 10.49 -13.16
CA THR A 24 7.97 10.44 -12.60
C THR A 24 8.04 9.60 -11.33
N ALA A 25 7.03 9.64 -10.46
CA ALA A 25 6.96 8.80 -9.27
C ALA A 25 6.81 7.31 -9.64
N ALA A 26 6.00 7.01 -10.65
CA ALA A 26 5.88 5.65 -11.19
C ALA A 26 7.20 5.16 -11.82
N ALA A 27 7.92 6.03 -12.53
CA ALA A 27 9.21 5.70 -13.13
C ALA A 27 10.33 5.51 -12.09
N ALA A 28 10.33 6.30 -11.01
CA ALA A 28 11.33 6.21 -9.95
C ALA A 28 11.27 4.93 -9.11
N GLY A 29 10.13 4.21 -9.14
CA GLY A 29 9.95 2.94 -8.43
C GLY A 29 10.40 1.70 -9.21
N CYS A 30 10.89 1.83 -10.44
CA CYS A 30 11.25 0.70 -11.28
C CYS A 30 12.70 0.24 -11.01
N ALA A 31 12.86 -0.73 -10.11
CA ALA A 31 14.09 -1.52 -9.97
C ALA A 31 13.77 -2.96 -10.37
N SER A 32 14.33 -3.44 -11.48
CA SER A 32 14.01 -4.76 -12.05
C SER A 32 14.77 -5.92 -11.40
N ASP A 33 15.82 -5.63 -10.66
CA ASP A 33 16.75 -6.63 -10.13
C ASP A 33 17.29 -6.17 -8.77
N ALA A 34 16.44 -6.21 -7.75
CA ALA A 34 16.81 -5.88 -6.38
C ALA A 34 16.96 -7.16 -5.56
N GLU A 35 18.14 -7.40 -4.97
CA GLU A 35 18.38 -8.58 -4.12
C GLU A 35 17.39 -8.70 -2.94
N LEU A 36 16.85 -7.57 -2.46
CA LEU A 36 15.93 -7.49 -1.32
C LEU A 36 14.60 -6.87 -1.77
N ASP A 37 13.87 -7.59 -2.63
CA ASP A 37 12.52 -7.20 -3.06
C ASP A 37 11.45 -7.84 -2.17
N THR A 38 10.60 -7.00 -1.58
CA THR A 38 9.46 -7.41 -0.75
C THR A 38 8.40 -8.16 -1.55
N PHE A 39 8.33 -7.94 -2.88
CA PHE A 39 7.37 -8.58 -3.78
C PHE A 39 7.92 -9.83 -4.48
N ALA A 40 9.18 -10.21 -4.23
CA ALA A 40 9.81 -11.40 -4.78
C ALA A 40 10.26 -12.38 -3.67
N PRO A 41 9.30 -13.02 -2.96
CA PRO A 41 9.62 -13.91 -1.85
C PRO A 41 10.45 -15.12 -2.29
N GLN A 42 11.54 -15.38 -1.57
CA GLN A 42 12.42 -16.53 -1.80
C GLN A 42 12.16 -17.63 -0.76
N GLY A 43 12.04 -18.88 -1.22
CA GLY A 43 11.76 -20.05 -0.38
C GLY A 43 10.27 -20.47 -0.34
N PRO A 44 9.95 -21.71 0.08
CA PRO A 44 8.58 -22.21 0.14
C PRO A 44 7.67 -21.46 1.13
N ILE A 45 8.08 -21.35 2.40
CA ILE A 45 7.32 -20.61 3.44
C ILE A 45 7.06 -19.17 3.02
N ALA A 46 8.09 -18.46 2.53
CA ALA A 46 7.96 -17.05 2.16
C ALA A 46 6.94 -16.86 1.02
N ARG A 47 6.95 -17.74 0.01
CA ARG A 47 5.96 -17.71 -1.09
C ARG A 47 4.55 -18.00 -0.58
N GLU A 48 4.43 -18.95 0.33
CA GLU A 48 3.15 -19.32 0.93
C GLU A 48 2.58 -18.17 1.76
N LEU A 49 3.39 -17.55 2.62
CA LEU A 49 3.03 -16.39 3.44
C LEU A 49 2.69 -15.17 2.57
N HIS A 50 3.47 -14.94 1.51
CA HIS A 50 3.19 -13.89 0.55
C HIS A 50 1.81 -14.08 -0.11
N SER A 51 1.49 -15.31 -0.53
CA SER A 51 0.21 -15.61 -1.16
C SER A 51 -1.00 -15.54 -0.22
N ARG A 52 -0.84 -15.95 1.04
CA ARG A 52 -1.94 -16.06 2.01
C ARG A 52 -2.15 -14.83 2.89
N GLY A 53 -1.08 -14.09 3.17
CA GLY A 53 -1.13 -12.92 4.03
C GLY A 53 -0.91 -11.63 3.25
N VAL A 54 0.28 -11.49 2.66
CA VAL A 54 0.73 -10.21 2.08
C VAL A 54 -0.13 -9.77 0.92
N LEU A 55 -0.33 -10.62 -0.09
CA LEU A 55 -1.09 -10.26 -1.29
C LEU A 55 -2.56 -9.91 -0.98
N PRO A 56 -3.32 -10.68 -0.18
CA PRO A 56 -4.68 -10.30 0.18
C PRO A 56 -4.76 -8.94 0.92
N VAL A 57 -3.87 -8.70 1.89
CA VAL A 57 -3.85 -7.43 2.65
C VAL A 57 -3.46 -6.28 1.74
N PHE A 58 -2.50 -6.49 0.84
CA PHE A 58 -2.11 -5.50 -0.17
C PHE A 58 -3.30 -5.08 -1.04
N TRP A 59 -4.10 -6.04 -1.52
CA TRP A 59 -5.28 -5.72 -2.33
C TRP A 59 -6.36 -4.98 -1.55
N ILE A 60 -6.60 -5.33 -0.28
CA ILE A 60 -7.50 -4.57 0.60
C ILE A 60 -7.01 -3.12 0.73
N ALA A 61 -5.72 -2.93 1.03
CA ALA A 61 -5.12 -1.61 1.16
C ALA A 61 -5.21 -0.81 -0.14
N ALA A 62 -4.94 -1.44 -1.28
CA ALA A 62 -5.03 -0.83 -2.60
C ALA A 62 -6.47 -0.36 -2.91
N VAL A 63 -7.48 -1.19 -2.63
CA VAL A 63 -8.89 -0.84 -2.84
C VAL A 63 -9.29 0.34 -1.96
N VAL A 64 -8.93 0.32 -0.68
CA VAL A 64 -9.21 1.43 0.25
C VAL A 64 -8.52 2.71 -0.19
N PHE A 65 -7.24 2.62 -0.55
CA PHE A 65 -6.44 3.76 -1.02
C PHE A 65 -7.05 4.39 -2.28
N VAL A 66 -7.37 3.58 -3.28
CA VAL A 66 -7.99 4.06 -4.52
C VAL A 66 -9.38 4.63 -4.25
N GLY A 67 -10.19 3.97 -3.43
CA GLY A 67 -11.54 4.43 -3.07
C GLY A 67 -11.53 5.80 -2.38
N ILE A 68 -10.68 5.97 -1.36
CA ILE A 68 -10.51 7.25 -0.64
C ILE A 68 -9.98 8.32 -1.59
N THR A 69 -8.98 8.00 -2.40
CA THR A 69 -8.37 8.96 -3.32
C THR A 69 -9.37 9.44 -4.37
N ILE A 70 -10.15 8.53 -4.97
CA ILE A 70 -11.21 8.88 -5.92
C ILE A 70 -12.29 9.73 -5.25
N ALA A 71 -12.76 9.35 -4.07
CA ALA A 71 -13.77 10.10 -3.35
C ALA A 71 -13.30 11.53 -3.03
N MET A 72 -12.05 11.67 -2.57
CA MET A 72 -11.45 12.96 -2.27
C MET A 72 -11.32 13.83 -3.53
N VAL A 73 -10.76 13.29 -4.61
CA VAL A 73 -10.61 14.01 -5.89
C VAL A 73 -11.98 14.41 -6.45
N TRP A 74 -12.97 13.53 -6.35
CA TRP A 74 -14.34 13.81 -6.78
C TRP A 74 -14.98 14.93 -5.97
N LEU A 75 -14.86 14.91 -4.64
CA LEU A 75 -15.38 15.98 -3.77
C LEU A 75 -14.72 17.32 -4.07
N ILE A 76 -13.39 17.34 -4.23
CA ILE A 76 -12.64 18.54 -4.60
C ILE A 76 -13.14 19.07 -5.95
N TRP A 77 -13.26 18.21 -6.96
CA TRP A 77 -13.66 18.62 -8.30
C TRP A 77 -15.11 19.11 -8.36
N LYS A 78 -16.02 18.39 -7.70
CA LYS A 78 -17.46 18.72 -7.65
C LYS A 78 -17.71 20.05 -6.95
N ASN A 79 -17.05 20.29 -5.82
CA ASN A 79 -17.27 21.48 -4.99
C ASN A 79 -16.29 22.62 -5.31
N ARG A 80 -15.55 22.52 -6.43
CA ARG A 80 -14.59 23.54 -6.84
C ARG A 80 -15.31 24.80 -7.33
N VAL A 81 -15.22 25.90 -6.58
CA VAL A 81 -15.66 27.23 -7.02
C VAL A 81 -14.66 27.78 -8.06
N LYS A 82 -15.15 28.22 -9.22
CA LYS A 82 -14.31 28.67 -10.35
C LYS A 82 -13.90 30.14 -10.26
N THR A 83 -14.81 31.00 -9.81
CA THR A 83 -14.61 32.43 -9.62
C THR A 83 -15.34 32.82 -8.35
N TYR A 84 -14.69 33.60 -7.48
CA TYR A 84 -15.35 34.23 -6.35
C TYR A 84 -16.01 35.51 -6.87
N ASP A 85 -17.20 35.38 -7.44
CA ASP A 85 -18.08 36.53 -7.65
C ASP A 85 -18.67 36.83 -6.28
N GLY A 86 -18.39 38.02 -5.75
CA GLY A 86 -18.52 38.42 -4.34
C GLY A 86 -19.95 38.51 -3.81
N ASP A 87 -20.77 37.51 -4.11
CA ASP A 87 -22.10 37.33 -3.59
C ASP A 87 -21.95 36.56 -2.27
N ASP A 88 -22.34 37.20 -1.17
CA ASP A 88 -22.17 36.82 0.24
C ASP A 88 -22.86 35.50 0.68
N GLU A 89 -23.12 34.55 -0.22
CA GLU A 89 -23.68 33.25 0.12
C GLU A 89 -22.60 32.29 0.63
N TRP A 90 -22.37 32.35 1.94
CA TRP A 90 -21.61 31.33 2.65
C TRP A 90 -22.29 29.97 2.56
N PRO A 91 -21.55 28.85 2.37
CA PRO A 91 -22.14 27.52 2.41
C PRO A 91 -22.81 27.29 3.76
N ALA A 92 -23.95 26.61 3.75
CA ALA A 92 -24.69 26.30 4.96
C ALA A 92 -23.78 25.60 5.99
N GLN A 93 -23.69 26.13 7.20
CA GLN A 93 -22.99 25.50 8.33
C GLN A 93 -23.79 24.30 8.83
N THR A 94 -23.68 23.19 8.12
CA THR A 94 -24.20 21.91 8.60
C THR A 94 -23.31 21.42 9.73
N HIS A 95 -23.90 21.19 10.90
CA HIS A 95 -23.24 20.42 11.95
C HIS A 95 -23.16 18.94 11.51
N GLY A 96 -22.31 18.14 12.17
CA GLY A 96 -21.92 16.79 11.77
C GLY A 96 -23.06 15.88 11.29
N HIS A 97 -22.71 14.92 10.43
CA HIS A 97 -23.66 13.98 9.85
C HIS A 97 -23.50 12.60 10.51
N VAL A 98 -24.22 12.39 11.61
CA VAL A 98 -24.12 11.17 12.45
C VAL A 98 -24.17 9.85 11.65
N PRO A 99 -25.05 9.67 10.64
CA PRO A 99 -25.05 8.43 9.87
C PRO A 99 -23.77 8.22 9.04
N LEU A 100 -23.16 9.30 8.57
CA LEU A 100 -21.90 9.23 7.83
C LEU A 100 -20.78 8.88 8.83
N GLU A 101 -20.78 9.55 9.99
CA GLU A 101 -19.83 9.33 11.09
C GLU A 101 -19.76 7.87 11.54
N VAL A 102 -20.93 7.29 11.79
CA VAL A 102 -21.03 5.89 12.14
C VAL A 102 -20.64 5.00 10.96
N GLY A 103 -21.10 5.33 9.75
CA GLY A 103 -20.84 4.57 8.53
C GLY A 103 -19.35 4.38 8.25
N TRP A 104 -18.54 5.44 8.28
CA TRP A 104 -17.10 5.31 8.03
C TRP A 104 -16.36 4.64 9.18
N THR A 105 -16.81 4.83 10.43
CA THR A 105 -16.18 4.22 11.60
C THR A 105 -16.37 2.71 11.57
N VAL A 106 -17.59 2.25 11.26
CA VAL A 106 -17.89 0.83 11.03
C VAL A 106 -17.13 0.30 9.82
N GLY A 107 -17.06 1.05 8.72
CA GLY A 107 -16.29 0.65 7.54
C GLY A 107 -14.80 0.42 7.85
N PHE A 108 -14.19 1.31 8.62
CA PHE A 108 -12.81 1.15 9.09
C PHE A 108 -12.66 -0.07 10.01
N LEU A 109 -13.57 -0.25 10.97
CA LEU A 109 -13.56 -1.40 11.89
C LEU A 109 -13.64 -2.73 11.13
N VAL A 110 -14.57 -2.85 10.19
CA VAL A 110 -14.75 -4.06 9.37
C VAL A 110 -13.48 -4.37 8.57
N THR A 111 -12.85 -3.34 8.01
CA THR A 111 -11.58 -3.49 7.28
C THR A 111 -10.48 -4.03 8.19
N MET A 112 -10.36 -3.52 9.43
CA MET A 112 -9.40 -4.02 10.40
C MET A 112 -9.66 -5.47 10.83
N ILE A 113 -10.93 -5.85 11.03
CA ILE A 113 -11.30 -7.24 11.34
C ILE A 113 -10.92 -8.17 10.17
N ALA A 114 -11.16 -7.75 8.92
CA ALA A 114 -10.79 -8.54 7.75
C ALA A 114 -9.27 -8.76 7.67
N VAL A 115 -8.48 -7.70 7.85
CA VAL A 115 -7.01 -7.80 7.88
C VAL A 115 -6.54 -8.70 9.03
N ALA A 116 -7.08 -8.52 10.23
CA ALA A 116 -6.73 -9.36 11.39
C ALA A 116 -7.07 -10.84 11.14
N GLY A 117 -8.21 -11.12 10.51
CA GLY A 117 -8.61 -12.48 10.13
C GLY A 117 -7.63 -13.13 9.15
N ILE A 118 -7.19 -12.39 8.13
CA ILE A 118 -6.18 -12.87 7.16
C ILE A 118 -4.85 -13.16 7.86
N MET A 119 -4.42 -12.28 8.77
CA MET A 119 -3.18 -12.48 9.53
C MET A 119 -3.28 -13.71 10.42
N LEU A 120 -4.39 -13.90 11.14
CA LEU A 120 -4.64 -15.10 11.94
C LEU A 120 -4.61 -16.37 11.10
N TRP A 121 -5.22 -16.34 9.92
CA TRP A 121 -5.23 -17.47 9.00
C TRP A 121 -3.83 -17.81 8.46
N SER A 122 -2.94 -16.82 8.37
CA SER A 122 -1.57 -17.00 7.90
C SER A 122 -0.62 -17.55 8.98
N LEU A 123 -0.99 -17.50 10.26
CA LEU A 123 -0.14 -17.91 11.38
C LEU A 123 0.47 -19.31 11.26
N PRO A 124 -0.27 -20.37 10.85
CA PRO A 124 0.32 -21.71 10.73
C PRO A 124 1.45 -21.79 9.71
N THR A 125 1.46 -20.89 8.71
CA THR A 125 2.53 -20.83 7.70
C THR A 125 3.83 -20.31 8.32
N VAL A 126 3.75 -19.46 9.34
CA VAL A 126 4.92 -18.91 10.04
C VAL A 126 5.56 -19.95 10.96
N ASP A 127 4.74 -20.82 11.55
CA ASP A 127 5.19 -21.91 12.44
C ASP A 127 5.59 -23.17 11.66
N ALA A 128 5.43 -23.17 10.34
CA ALA A 128 5.84 -24.27 9.49
C ALA A 128 7.36 -24.46 9.55
N THR A 129 7.80 -25.71 9.65
CA THR A 129 9.22 -26.08 9.54
C THR A 129 9.44 -26.75 8.20
N GLU A 130 10.36 -26.23 7.40
CA GLU A 130 10.78 -26.86 6.15
C GLU A 130 11.95 -27.81 6.40
N THR A 131 11.94 -28.94 5.69
CA THR A 131 13.12 -29.80 5.57
C THR A 131 13.88 -29.38 4.32
N ASN A 132 15.14 -28.95 4.49
CA ASN A 132 16.05 -28.52 3.43
C ASN A 132 17.07 -29.61 3.10
N THR A 133 16.64 -30.88 3.16
CA THR A 133 17.50 -32.01 2.87
C THR A 133 18.02 -31.93 1.45
N MET A 134 19.34 -31.98 1.29
CA MET A 134 19.99 -32.00 -0.02
C MET A 134 20.84 -33.26 -0.20
N ALA A 135 20.88 -33.75 -1.44
CA ALA A 135 21.74 -34.87 -1.80
C ALA A 135 23.17 -34.37 -1.98
N VAL A 136 24.07 -34.80 -1.09
CA VAL A 136 25.50 -34.52 -1.20
C VAL A 136 26.20 -35.77 -1.68
N THR A 137 26.98 -35.66 -2.75
CA THR A 137 27.78 -36.76 -3.29
C THR A 137 29.26 -36.49 -3.01
N ILE A 138 29.91 -37.41 -2.29
CA ILE A 138 31.35 -37.37 -2.01
C ILE A 138 31.90 -38.73 -2.42
N ASP A 139 32.91 -38.75 -3.30
CA ASP A 139 33.60 -39.97 -3.74
C ASP A 139 32.65 -41.12 -4.16
N ASP A 140 31.67 -40.81 -5.03
CA ASP A 140 30.68 -41.75 -5.59
C ASP A 140 29.66 -42.32 -4.56
N HIS A 141 29.60 -41.74 -3.35
CA HIS A 141 28.58 -42.03 -2.35
C HIS A 141 27.64 -40.83 -2.16
N SER A 142 26.34 -41.04 -2.41
CA SER A 142 25.29 -40.03 -2.19
C SER A 142 24.62 -40.22 -0.83
N VAL A 143 24.61 -39.19 0.01
CA VAL A 143 23.86 -39.16 1.27
C VAL A 143 22.93 -37.95 1.31
N MET A 144 21.76 -38.13 1.92
CA MET A 144 20.85 -37.02 2.20
C MET A 144 21.33 -36.32 3.47
N TRP A 145 21.64 -35.02 3.36
CA TRP A 145 22.10 -34.19 4.48
C TRP A 145 21.22 -32.97 4.66
N GLU A 146 20.87 -32.67 5.91
CA GLU A 146 20.17 -31.45 6.31
C GLU A 146 21.19 -30.48 6.95
N PRO A 147 21.55 -29.36 6.30
CA PRO A 147 22.51 -28.42 6.84
C PRO A 147 21.95 -27.69 8.06
N THR A 148 22.70 -27.68 9.17
CA THR A 148 22.42 -26.80 10.31
C THR A 148 23.33 -25.59 10.25
N ILE A 149 22.75 -24.41 10.07
CA ILE A 149 23.48 -23.14 10.03
C ILE A 149 23.24 -22.40 11.35
N VAL A 150 24.31 -22.11 12.09
CA VAL A 150 24.25 -21.25 13.28
C VAL A 150 24.69 -19.85 12.87
N VAL A 151 23.75 -18.91 12.89
CA VAL A 151 24.02 -17.49 12.60
C VAL A 151 24.16 -16.75 13.93
N VAL A 152 25.25 -16.01 14.12
CA VAL A 152 25.50 -15.23 15.34
C VAL A 152 25.52 -13.75 15.00
N GLY A 153 24.48 -13.03 15.41
CA GLY A 153 24.41 -11.57 15.24
C GLY A 153 25.36 -10.85 16.19
N ASN A 154 26.39 -10.20 15.66
CA ASN A 154 27.27 -9.28 16.38
C ASN A 154 26.80 -7.84 16.21
N GLN A 155 27.35 -6.91 16.99
CA GLN A 155 27.07 -5.49 16.79
C GLN A 155 27.62 -5.07 15.42
N TRP A 156 26.73 -4.75 14.47
CA TRP A 156 27.00 -4.30 13.10
C TRP A 156 27.32 -5.36 12.04
N TRP A 157 27.41 -6.64 12.38
CA TRP A 157 27.59 -7.73 11.39
C TRP A 157 27.01 -9.06 11.89
N TRP A 158 26.98 -10.05 11.00
CA TRP A 158 26.52 -11.43 11.25
C TRP A 158 27.57 -12.44 10.80
#